data_AF-A0AAX1QK77-F1
#
_entry.id   AF-A0AAX1QK77-F1
#
_cell.length_a   1.000
_cell.length_b   1.000
_cell.length_c   1.000
_cell.angle_alpha   90.00
_cell.angle_beta   90.00
_cell.angle_gamma   90.00
#
_symmetry.space_group_name_H-M   'P 1'
#
loop_
_entity.id
_entity.type
_entity.pdbx_description
1 polymer ?
#
loop_
_entity_poly.entity_id
_entity_poly.type
_entity_poly.pdbx_seq_one_letter_code
_entity_poly.pdbx_strand_id
1 'polypeptide(L)' 'MSTRELAKSLIDQVPENKLLYIIAYLQGAAIPDESETPNADTLEAFEELDNGGGHIYNGPVENLISSLLEDESA' A
#
# COMPACT_ATOMS: atom_id res chain seq x y z
N MET A 1 -19.21 -28.27 -5.58
CA MET A 1 -18.00 -27.58 -6.06
C MET A 1 -17.87 -26.28 -5.31
N SER A 2 -16.79 -26.09 -4.58
CA SER A 2 -16.49 -24.84 -3.89
C SER A 2 -15.95 -23.80 -4.86
N THR A 3 -16.06 -22.52 -4.51
CA THR A 3 -15.46 -21.41 -5.27
C THR A 3 -13.96 -21.61 -5.50
N ARG A 4 -13.26 -22.23 -4.54
CA ARG A 4 -11.84 -22.57 -4.65
C ARG A 4 -11.57 -23.63 -5.73
N GLU A 5 -12.41 -24.66 -5.81
CA GLU A 5 -12.30 -25.68 -6.86
C GLU A 5 -12.60 -25.11 -8.25
N LEU A 6 -13.59 -24.22 -8.35
CA LEU A 6 -13.90 -23.51 -9.59
C LEU A 6 -12.73 -22.63 -10.04
N ALA A 7 -12.13 -21.85 -9.13
CA ALA A 7 -10.99 -21.00 -9.45
C ALA A 7 -9.79 -21.79 -10.00
N LYS A 8 -9.45 -22.94 -9.38
CA LYS A 8 -8.39 -23.84 -9.88
C LYS A 8 -8.69 -24.34 -11.29
N SER A 9 -9.93 -24.81 -11.54
CA SER A 9 -10.34 -25.28 -12.86
C SER A 9 -10.28 -24.19 -13.94
N LEU A 10 -10.53 -22.93 -13.58
CA LEU A 10 -10.41 -21.80 -14.52
C LEU A 10 -8.95 -21.48 -14.81
N ILE A 11 -8.05 -21.55 -13.83
CA ILE A 11 -6.61 -21.32 -14.02
C ILE A 11 -6.04 -22.31 -15.04
N ASP A 12 -6.42 -23.59 -14.97
CA ASP A 12 -5.96 -24.62 -15.90
C ASP A 12 -6.39 -24.37 -17.36
N GLN A 13 -7.38 -23.51 -17.60
CA GLN A 13 -7.88 -23.13 -18.92
C GLN A 13 -7.22 -21.85 -19.47
N VAL A 14 -6.45 -21.13 -18.65
CA VAL A 14 -5.79 -19.89 -19.06
C VAL A 14 -4.58 -20.22 -19.94
N PRO A 15 -4.47 -19.64 -21.15
CA PRO A 15 -3.27 -19.77 -21.95
C PRO A 15 -2.03 -19.23 -21.21
N GLU A 16 -0.90 -19.93 -21.33
CA GLU A 16 0.35 -19.62 -20.62
C GLU A 16 0.77 -18.15 -20.73
N ASN A 17 0.66 -17.56 -21.93
CA ASN A 17 1.03 -16.15 -22.18
C ASN A 17 0.18 -15.12 -21.41
N LYS A 18 -0.95 -15.56 -20.83
CA LYS A 18 -1.82 -14.73 -19.98
C LYS A 18 -1.67 -15.03 -18.50
N LEU A 19 -1.01 -16.13 -18.11
CA LEU A 19 -0.87 -16.51 -16.70
C LEU A 19 -0.12 -15.45 -15.89
N LEU A 20 0.81 -14.72 -16.49
CA LEU A 20 1.54 -13.65 -15.80
C LEU A 20 0.59 -12.59 -15.22
N TYR A 21 -0.47 -12.21 -15.94
CA TYR A 21 -1.46 -11.25 -15.46
C TYR A 21 -2.33 -11.82 -14.32
N ILE A 22 -2.64 -13.11 -14.39
CA ILE A 22 -3.44 -13.81 -13.37
C ILE A 22 -2.63 -13.99 -12.09
N ILE A 23 -1.35 -14.30 -12.19
CA ILE A 23 -0.43 -14.43 -11.05
C ILE A 23 -0.39 -13.12 -10.28
N ALA A 24 -0.18 -11.98 -10.96
CA ALA A 24 -0.13 -10.67 -10.30
C ALA A 24 -1.43 -10.37 -9.52
N TYR A 25 -2.58 -10.68 -10.12
CA TYR A 25 -3.87 -10.51 -9.45
C TYR A 25 -4.02 -11.42 -8.23
N LEU A 26 -3.68 -12.71 -8.35
CA LEU A 26 -3.77 -13.67 -7.25
C LEU A 26 -2.79 -13.37 -6.11
N GLN A 27 -1.60 -12.83 -6.43
CA GLN A 27 -0.65 -12.36 -5.44
C GLN A 27 -1.24 -11.22 -4.62
N GLY A 28 -1.87 -10.24 -5.26
CA GLY A 28 -2.59 -9.15 -4.58
C GLY A 28 -3.78 -9.66 -3.76
N ALA A 29 -4.61 -10.54 -4.32
CA ALA A 29 -5.77 -11.10 -3.62
C ALA A 29 -5.43 -12.07 -2.47
N ALA A 30 -4.17 -12.53 -2.39
CA ALA A 30 -3.68 -13.36 -1.29
C ALA A 30 -3.07 -12.54 -0.15
N ILE A 31 -2.95 -11.21 -0.32
CA ILE A 31 -2.56 -10.28 0.73
C ILE A 31 -3.70 -10.28 1.78
N PRO A 32 -3.41 -10.57 3.06
CA PRO A 32 -4.43 -10.55 4.11
C PRO A 32 -5.06 -9.16 4.30
N ASP A 33 -6.36 -9.10 4.60
CA ASP A 33 -7.06 -7.82 4.87
C ASP A 33 -6.40 -7.02 6.01
N GLU A 34 -5.79 -7.70 6.99
CA GLU A 34 -5.03 -7.06 8.09
C GLU A 34 -3.82 -6.24 7.59
N SER A 35 -3.26 -6.57 6.43
CA SER A 35 -2.18 -5.80 5.82
C SER A 35 -2.66 -4.63 4.96
N GLU A 36 -3.98 -4.44 4.82
CA GLU A 36 -4.56 -3.20 4.32
C GLU A 36 -4.67 -2.13 5.42
N THR A 37 -4.58 -2.54 6.70
CA THR A 37 -4.53 -1.59 7.82
C THR A 37 -3.11 -1.06 7.98
N PRO A 38 -2.90 0.27 8.05
CA PRO A 38 -1.59 0.82 8.39
C PRO A 38 -1.06 0.25 9.71
N ASN A 39 0.26 0.14 9.83
CA ASN A 39 0.87 -0.31 11.08
C ASN A 39 0.62 0.72 12.22
N ALA A 40 0.90 0.32 13.46
CA ALA A 40 0.66 1.16 14.64
C ALA A 40 1.34 2.53 14.52
N ASP A 41 2.61 2.58 14.11
CA ASP A 41 3.37 3.82 13.98
C ASP A 41 2.75 4.78 12.96
N THR A 42 2.19 4.25 11.86
CA THR A 42 1.51 5.06 10.83
C THR A 42 0.17 5.58 11.35
N LEU A 43 -0.57 4.77 12.11
CA LEU A 43 -1.82 5.20 12.72
C LEU A 43 -1.57 6.31 13.76
N GLU A 44 -0.52 6.19 14.58
CA GLU A 44 -0.12 7.22 15.53
C GLU A 44 0.27 8.53 14.83
N ALA A 45 1.01 8.46 13.71
CA ALA A 45 1.34 9.63 12.91
C ALA A 45 0.10 10.32 12.31
N PHE A 46 -0.93 9.54 11.90
CA PHE A 46 -2.21 10.12 11.47
C PHE A 46 -2.94 10.79 12.62
N GLU A 47 -3.02 10.16 13.79
CA GLU A 47 -3.64 10.74 14.98
C GLU A 47 -2.92 12.02 15.44
N GLU A 48 -1.59 12.07 15.35
CA GLU A 48 -0.81 13.26 15.67
C GLU A 48 -1.22 14.45 14.78
N LEU A 49 -1.28 14.23 13.46
CA LEU A 49 -1.69 15.25 12.48
C LEU A 49 -3.14 15.70 12.69
N ASP A 50 -4.07 14.78 12.93
CA ASP A 50 -5.49 15.10 13.19
C ASP A 50 -5.67 15.96 14.46
N ASN A 51 -4.79 15.80 15.44
CA ASN A 51 -4.77 16.59 16.66
C ASN A 51 -3.98 17.91 16.53
N GLY A 52 -3.52 18.25 15.32
CA GLY A 52 -2.79 19.48 15.03
C GLY A 52 -1.32 19.46 15.44
N GLY A 53 -0.77 18.27 15.70
CA GLY A 53 0.67 18.03 15.82
C GLY A 53 1.35 17.84 14.47
N GLY A 54 2.52 17.19 14.47
CA GLY A 54 3.32 16.96 13.28
C GLY A 54 3.87 18.24 12.63
N HIS A 55 4.49 18.08 11.46
CA HIS A 55 5.06 19.19 10.69
C HIS A 55 4.25 19.44 9.42
N ILE A 56 3.54 20.59 9.37
CA ILE A 56 2.77 21.01 8.19
C ILE A 56 3.59 22.00 7.36
N TYR A 57 3.97 21.57 6.16
CA TYR A 57 4.65 22.44 5.20
C TYR A 57 3.65 23.28 4.39
N ASN A 58 3.70 24.61 4.57
CA ASN A 58 2.85 25.57 3.85
C ASN A 58 3.64 26.49 2.89
N GLY A 59 4.93 26.18 2.66
CA GLY A 59 5.81 26.98 1.80
C GLY A 59 5.66 26.68 0.30
N PRO A 60 6.40 27.42 -0.55
CA PRO A 60 6.52 27.10 -1.98
C PRO A 60 7.16 25.72 -2.21
N VAL A 61 6.63 24.89 -3.12
CA VAL A 61 7.14 23.54 -3.39
C VAL A 61 8.64 23.48 -3.75
N GLU A 62 9.16 24.54 -4.37
CA GLU A 62 10.59 24.70 -4.69
C GLU A 62 11.50 24.63 -3.45
N ASN A 63 10.98 24.97 -2.27
CA ASN A 63 11.70 24.96 -1.01
C ASN A 63 11.38 23.71 -0.15
N LEU A 64 10.52 22.79 -0.62
CA LEU A 64 10.10 21.61 0.14
C LEU A 64 11.28 20.69 0.43
N ILE A 65 12.12 20.44 -0.58
CA ILE A 65 13.26 19.52 -0.44
C ILE A 65 14.29 20.08 0.55
N SER A 66 14.56 21.39 0.52
CA SER A 66 15.44 22.03 1.50
C SER A 66 14.89 21.89 2.92
N SER A 67 13.58 22.11 3.10
CA SER A 67 12.91 21.94 4.39
C SER A 67 13.01 20.52 4.95
N LEU A 68 12.90 19.49 4.10
CA LEU A 68 12.99 18.09 4.53
C LEU A 68 14.42 17.71 4.96
N LEU A 69 15.44 18.24 4.28
CA LEU A 69 16.84 17.93 4.56
C LEU A 69 17.38 18.64 5.80
N GLU A 70 16.80 19.78 6.18
CA GLU A 70 17.14 20.49 7.42
C GLU A 70 16.65 19.73 8.67
N ASP A 71 15.53 19.01 8.57
CA ASP A 71 14.90 18.26 9.67
C ASP A 71 15.69 16.98 10.05
N GLU A 72 16.44 16.39 9.11
CA GLU A 72 17.31 15.21 9.37
C GLU A 72 18.58 15.54 10.19
N SER A 73 18.85 16.83 10.45
CA SER A 73 20.11 17.30 11.06
C SER A 73 20.04 17.54 12.57
N ALA A 74 18.91 17.23 13.23
CA ALA A 74 18.63 17.52 14.65
C ALA A 74 18.68 16.29 15.56
#